data_AF-A0A183MJQ9-F1
#
_entry.id   AF-A0A183MJQ9-F1
#
_cell.length_a   1.000
_cell.length_b   1.000
_cell.length_c   1.000
_cell.angle_alpha   90.00
_cell.angle_beta   90.00
_cell.angle_gamma   90.00
#
_symmetry.space_group_name_H-M   'P 1'
#
loop_
_entity.id
_entity.type
_entity.pdbx_description
1 polymer ?
#
loop_
_entity_poly.entity_id
_entity_poly.type
_entity_poly.pdbx_seq_one_letter_code
_entity_poly.pdbx_strand_id
1 'polypeptide(L)'
;MNIKLCQVIWSNNDPINNDSNNSNTFESFNHLLKIAHFNYPIKADMITLNEIIDDDQLRLRLKRQFMRMYRYYQNLDGTIVQTPVKLTSCSNYYNPTTFTHKINQINSKNIITIDGCEEFSEDLLKIHRIHPYYFKYNFSSFSINDNVTNMKNHVSLVSQLTFDRLHRLEELAIRWLGPMSLALYLTDREATLLIEYITNSRVLQNRTNIGYHIVYVDGKFYPINLLRNIAIKYSVTEFIFHIDIDFLPQENIIDSIEKSINEHFIQNNKSQNICLVVPAFETFKNHLKLPETKNDLLKSWEIGEILPFRHKIWSAGHMSTNYSHWKFSNNDYEVQWSADYEPYVIVSRYTTMFDEIFIGFGWNKASYIMALDALGYKFIVLTNVFLIHLPHPPSFEVFRYRMNSVYKSCIDKLKLDFIKRLAKKHGVQALKYLQFRKDLQIN
;
A
#
# COMPACT_ATOMS: atom_id res chain seq x y z
N MET A 1 6.23 -34.11 0.21
CA MET A 1 6.59 -33.45 -1.07
C MET A 1 7.29 -34.49 -1.95
N ASN A 2 6.97 -34.60 -3.24
CA ASN A 2 7.56 -35.62 -4.12
C ASN A 2 9.06 -35.35 -4.33
N ILE A 3 9.93 -36.38 -4.26
CA ILE A 3 11.40 -36.27 -4.43
C ILE A 3 11.76 -35.52 -5.72
N LYS A 4 10.98 -35.71 -6.79
CA LYS A 4 11.16 -34.99 -8.07
C LYS A 4 10.99 -33.47 -7.95
N LEU A 5 10.10 -33.01 -7.08
CA LEU A 5 9.90 -31.58 -6.85
C LEU A 5 11.08 -30.98 -6.06
N CYS A 6 11.70 -31.77 -5.18
CA CYS A 6 12.87 -31.34 -4.41
C CYS A 6 14.12 -31.17 -5.28
N GLN A 7 14.32 -32.03 -6.29
CA GLN A 7 15.36 -31.84 -7.31
C GLN A 7 15.18 -30.52 -8.08
N VAL A 8 13.94 -30.21 -8.46
CA VAL A 8 13.61 -29.01 -9.24
C VAL A 8 13.80 -27.71 -8.42
N ILE A 9 13.43 -27.73 -7.13
CA ILE A 9 13.49 -26.52 -6.28
C ILE A 9 14.90 -26.24 -5.76
N TRP A 10 15.70 -27.29 -5.47
CA TRP A 10 16.94 -27.14 -4.69
C TRP A 10 18.22 -27.62 -5.38
N SER A 11 18.19 -28.21 -6.58
CA SER A 11 19.44 -28.51 -7.29
C SER A 11 20.14 -27.23 -7.76
N ASN A 12 21.26 -26.90 -7.12
CA ASN A 12 22.21 -25.94 -7.66
C ASN A 12 22.90 -26.58 -8.88
N ASN A 13 22.98 -25.82 -9.98
CA ASN A 13 23.70 -26.20 -11.19
C ASN A 13 25.13 -26.64 -10.90
N ASP A 14 25.47 -27.89 -11.22
CA ASP A 14 26.81 -28.28 -11.63
C ASP A 14 26.74 -28.85 -13.05
N PRO A 15 27.66 -28.47 -13.98
CA PRO A 15 27.71 -29.04 -15.31
C PRO A 15 28.22 -30.47 -15.21
N ILE A 16 27.37 -31.45 -15.46
CA ILE A 16 27.80 -32.85 -15.53
C ILE A 16 28.53 -33.02 -16.87
N ASN A 17 29.80 -33.37 -16.79
CA ASN A 17 30.62 -33.82 -17.91
C ASN A 17 29.84 -34.85 -18.74
N ASN A 18 29.78 -34.60 -20.05
CA ASN A 18 29.33 -35.57 -21.04
C ASN A 18 30.14 -36.85 -20.87
N ASP A 19 29.49 -37.95 -20.53
CA ASP A 19 29.89 -39.25 -21.06
C ASP A 19 28.71 -40.22 -21.17
N SER A 20 28.53 -40.67 -22.41
CA SER A 20 27.84 -41.89 -22.87
C SER A 20 26.30 -41.98 -22.76
N ASN A 21 25.68 -41.79 -23.92
CA ASN A 21 24.63 -42.62 -24.52
C ASN A 21 23.60 -43.27 -23.58
N ASN A 22 22.52 -42.54 -23.29
CA ASN A 22 21.17 -43.02 -23.56
C ASN A 22 20.13 -41.89 -23.40
N SER A 23 19.10 -41.98 -24.23
CA SER A 23 17.99 -41.05 -24.39
C SER A 23 17.32 -40.60 -23.08
N ASN A 24 17.58 -39.36 -22.64
CA ASN A 24 16.80 -38.67 -21.62
C ASN A 24 16.51 -37.22 -22.04
N THR A 25 15.54 -37.04 -22.93
CA THR A 25 14.98 -35.72 -23.28
C THR A 25 14.25 -35.03 -22.12
N PHE A 26 14.14 -35.69 -20.96
CA PHE A 26 13.60 -35.13 -19.73
C PHE A 26 14.61 -34.28 -18.93
N GLU A 27 15.91 -34.45 -19.14
CA GLU A 27 16.95 -33.81 -18.30
C GLU A 27 17.35 -32.42 -18.80
N SER A 28 17.22 -32.13 -20.09
CA SER A 28 17.53 -30.80 -20.64
C SER A 28 16.48 -29.73 -20.32
N PHE A 29 15.26 -30.12 -19.96
CA PHE A 29 14.19 -29.18 -19.55
C PHE A 29 14.36 -28.67 -18.11
N ASN A 30 15.09 -29.38 -17.25
CA ASN A 30 15.25 -29.01 -15.84
C ASN A 30 16.14 -27.77 -15.64
N HIS A 31 17.07 -27.49 -16.56
CA HIS A 31 17.92 -26.28 -16.48
C HIS A 31 17.15 -24.97 -16.70
N LEU A 32 15.92 -25.04 -17.23
CA LEU A 32 15.06 -23.88 -17.44
C LEU A 32 13.94 -23.75 -16.39
N LEU A 33 13.73 -24.75 -15.54
CA LEU A 33 12.75 -24.66 -14.46
C LEU A 33 13.37 -23.99 -13.22
N LYS A 34 13.84 -22.75 -13.39
CA LYS A 34 13.62 -21.75 -12.33
C LYS A 34 12.13 -21.81 -12.06
N ILE A 35 11.69 -21.84 -10.80
CA ILE A 35 10.26 -21.75 -10.44
C ILE A 35 9.72 -20.46 -11.09
N ALA A 36 9.23 -20.62 -12.31
CA ALA A 36 8.62 -19.58 -13.07
C ALA A 36 7.23 -19.51 -12.49
N HIS A 37 7.04 -18.62 -11.52
CA HIS A 37 5.75 -18.01 -11.32
C HIS A 37 5.45 -17.28 -12.63
N PHE A 38 4.81 -18.00 -13.55
CA PHE A 38 4.77 -17.67 -14.96
C PHE A 38 3.70 -16.58 -15.17
N ASN A 39 4.15 -15.39 -15.54
CA ASN A 39 3.31 -14.35 -16.16
C ASN A 39 2.92 -14.81 -17.59
N TYR A 40 2.11 -15.87 -17.71
CA TYR A 40 1.47 -16.21 -18.98
C TYR A 40 0.13 -15.45 -19.06
N PRO A 41 -0.23 -14.84 -20.21
CA PRO A 41 -1.48 -14.09 -20.34
C PRO A 41 -2.74 -14.95 -20.13
N ILE A 42 -2.64 -16.28 -20.23
CA ILE A 42 -3.75 -17.20 -20.02
C ILE A 42 -3.49 -18.00 -18.74
N LYS A 43 -4.21 -17.72 -17.65
CA LYS A 43 -4.11 -18.52 -16.43
C LYS A 43 -4.50 -19.97 -16.73
N ALA A 44 -3.83 -20.94 -16.10
CA ALA A 44 -4.14 -22.37 -16.27
C ALA A 44 -5.59 -22.73 -15.90
N ASP A 45 -6.28 -21.87 -15.16
CA ASP A 45 -7.72 -21.99 -14.89
C ASP A 45 -8.60 -21.81 -16.14
N MET A 46 -8.06 -21.19 -17.19
CA MET A 46 -8.77 -20.89 -18.45
C MET A 46 -8.49 -21.90 -19.56
N ILE A 47 -7.70 -22.96 -19.32
CA ILE A 47 -7.42 -23.98 -20.34
C ILE A 47 -8.31 -25.20 -20.07
N THR A 48 -9.27 -25.44 -20.97
CA THR A 48 -10.15 -26.61 -20.95
C THR A 48 -9.40 -27.85 -21.47
N LEU A 49 -9.88 -29.07 -21.15
CA LEU A 49 -9.26 -30.32 -21.66
C LEU A 49 -9.18 -30.36 -23.19
N ASN A 50 -10.08 -29.64 -23.88
CA ASN A 50 -10.17 -29.57 -25.33
C ASN A 50 -9.17 -28.59 -25.96
N GLU A 51 -8.60 -27.67 -25.19
CA GLU A 51 -7.54 -26.74 -25.63
C GLU A 51 -6.13 -27.29 -25.37
N ILE A 52 -6.03 -28.41 -24.65
CA ILE A 52 -4.80 -29.17 -24.47
C ILE A 52 -4.68 -30.19 -25.61
N ILE A 53 -4.75 -29.71 -26.84
CA ILE A 53 -4.40 -30.50 -28.04
C ILE A 53 -3.01 -30.03 -28.47
N ASP A 54 -2.11 -30.99 -28.61
CA ASP A 54 -0.76 -30.78 -29.13
C ASP A 54 -0.42 -32.01 -29.95
N ASP A 55 -0.01 -31.80 -31.19
CA ASP A 55 0.37 -32.89 -32.09
C ASP A 55 1.63 -33.62 -31.59
N ASP A 56 2.40 -32.97 -30.71
CA ASP A 56 3.54 -33.55 -30.01
C ASP A 56 3.10 -34.20 -28.69
N GLN A 57 3.22 -35.53 -28.61
CA GLN A 57 2.89 -36.32 -27.41
C GLN A 57 3.66 -35.92 -26.16
N LEU A 58 4.93 -35.51 -26.29
CA LEU A 58 5.76 -35.09 -25.17
C LEU A 58 5.26 -33.74 -24.65
N ARG A 59 4.98 -32.79 -25.54
CA ARG A 59 4.45 -31.47 -25.18
C ARG A 59 3.05 -31.57 -24.55
N LEU A 60 2.21 -32.45 -25.07
CA LEU A 60 0.89 -32.77 -24.50
C LEU A 60 1.01 -33.32 -23.07
N ARG A 61 1.94 -34.25 -22.83
CA ARG A 61 2.19 -34.83 -21.52
C ARG A 61 2.71 -33.79 -20.52
N LEU A 62 3.63 -32.93 -20.96
CA LEU A 62 4.17 -31.83 -20.16
C LEU A 62 3.09 -30.79 -19.80
N LYS A 63 2.23 -30.40 -20.76
CA LYS A 63 1.07 -29.54 -20.52
C LYS A 63 0.16 -30.15 -19.44
N ARG A 64 -0.25 -31.42 -19.58
CA ARG A 64 -1.10 -32.10 -18.58
C ARG A 64 -0.45 -32.20 -17.20
N GLN A 65 0.84 -32.50 -17.15
CA GLN A 65 1.59 -32.57 -15.89
C GLN A 65 1.68 -31.20 -15.22
N PHE A 66 1.92 -30.14 -15.99
CA PHE A 66 1.89 -28.77 -15.51
C PHE A 66 0.51 -28.42 -14.94
N MET A 67 -0.58 -28.68 -15.66
CA MET A 67 -1.94 -28.39 -15.18
C MET A 67 -2.26 -29.11 -13.87
N ARG A 68 -1.85 -30.37 -13.75
CA ARG A 68 -2.03 -31.15 -12.52
C ARG A 68 -1.26 -30.55 -11.36
N MET A 69 -0.02 -30.14 -11.59
CA MET A 69 0.81 -29.48 -10.58
C MET A 69 0.22 -28.12 -10.21
N TYR A 70 -0.12 -27.27 -11.18
CA TYR A 70 -0.76 -25.98 -10.96
C TYR A 70 -2.00 -26.12 -10.07
N ARG A 71 -2.96 -26.98 -10.43
CA ARG A 71 -4.18 -27.19 -9.62
C ARG A 71 -3.90 -27.72 -8.21
N TYR A 72 -2.86 -28.53 -8.05
CA TYR A 72 -2.46 -29.05 -6.73
C TYR A 72 -1.88 -27.92 -5.84
N TYR A 73 -1.07 -27.03 -6.41
CA TYR A 73 -0.41 -25.95 -5.67
C TYR A 73 -1.18 -24.63 -5.65
N GLN A 74 -2.23 -24.48 -6.45
CA GLN A 74 -3.02 -23.23 -6.56
C GLN A 74 -3.65 -22.77 -5.24
N ASN A 75 -3.99 -23.71 -4.36
CA ASN A 75 -4.54 -23.42 -3.04
C ASN A 75 -3.49 -23.50 -1.92
N LEU A 76 -2.24 -23.83 -2.27
CA LEU A 76 -1.14 -23.86 -1.31
C LEU A 76 -0.51 -22.47 -1.25
N ASP A 77 -0.34 -21.96 -0.04
CA ASP A 77 0.41 -20.74 0.18
C ASP A 77 1.87 -20.95 -0.25
N GLY A 78 2.39 -20.05 -1.09
CA GLY A 78 3.77 -20.09 -1.56
C GLY A 78 4.79 -20.07 -0.43
N THR A 79 4.41 -19.61 0.78
CA THR A 79 5.22 -19.67 2.00
C THR A 79 5.62 -21.10 2.39
N ILE A 80 4.80 -22.11 2.05
CA ILE A 80 5.10 -23.54 2.28
C ILE A 80 6.33 -23.99 1.47
N VAL A 81 6.60 -23.34 0.34
CA VAL A 81 7.77 -23.64 -0.50
C VAL A 81 8.99 -22.80 -0.09
N GLN A 82 8.76 -21.71 0.64
CA GLN A 82 9.81 -20.80 1.14
C GLN A 82 10.31 -21.18 2.54
N THR A 83 9.67 -22.14 3.21
CA THR A 83 10.04 -22.53 4.57
C THR A 83 11.39 -23.27 4.52
N PRO A 84 12.42 -22.83 5.27
CA PRO A 84 13.72 -23.52 5.30
C PRO A 84 13.67 -24.83 6.10
N VAL A 85 12.51 -25.19 6.64
CA VAL A 85 12.31 -26.40 7.43
C VAL A 85 12.44 -27.62 6.52
N LYS A 86 13.46 -28.44 6.82
CA LYS A 86 13.70 -29.76 6.22
C LYS A 86 12.38 -30.51 6.06
N LEU A 87 11.92 -30.67 4.82
CA LEU A 87 11.22 -31.90 4.47
C LEU A 87 12.26 -33.02 4.56
N THR A 88 12.05 -33.97 5.47
CA THR A 88 12.94 -35.13 5.73
C THR A 88 13.35 -35.88 4.46
N SER A 89 12.57 -35.78 3.38
CA SER A 89 12.85 -36.36 2.06
C SER A 89 13.79 -35.56 1.15
N CYS A 90 14.23 -34.36 1.53
CA CYS A 90 14.91 -33.42 0.62
C CYS A 90 16.28 -32.93 1.13
N SER A 91 16.84 -33.63 2.13
CA SER A 91 18.13 -33.33 2.76
C SER A 91 19.34 -33.38 1.82
N ASN A 92 19.25 -34.14 0.73
CA ASN A 92 20.40 -34.40 -0.15
C ASN A 92 20.63 -33.31 -1.21
N TYR A 93 19.70 -32.36 -1.37
CA TYR A 93 19.77 -31.34 -2.43
C TYR A 93 20.02 -29.92 -1.90
N TYR A 94 20.05 -29.72 -0.58
CA TYR A 94 20.22 -28.40 0.02
C TYR A 94 21.68 -28.13 0.37
N ASN A 95 22.33 -27.19 -0.33
CA ASN A 95 23.69 -26.74 -0.01
C ASN A 95 23.64 -25.36 0.70
N PRO A 96 23.98 -25.27 2.00
CA PRO A 96 23.74 -24.07 2.81
C PRO A 96 24.60 -22.85 2.43
N THR A 97 25.65 -23.03 1.63
CA THR A 97 26.62 -21.99 1.28
C THR A 97 26.08 -20.93 0.31
N THR A 98 25.10 -21.25 -0.53
CA THR A 98 24.50 -20.28 -1.48
C THR A 98 23.47 -19.34 -0.83
N PHE A 99 22.88 -19.73 0.30
CA PHE A 99 21.87 -18.92 0.99
C PHE A 99 22.51 -17.87 1.92
N THR A 100 23.63 -18.23 2.56
CA THR A 100 24.42 -17.32 3.41
C THR A 100 25.08 -16.18 2.62
N HIS A 101 25.43 -16.38 1.35
CA HIS A 101 25.97 -15.31 0.51
C HIS A 101 24.95 -14.22 0.13
N LYS A 102 23.65 -14.54 0.04
CA LYS A 102 22.59 -13.54 -0.20
C LYS A 102 22.32 -12.67 1.02
N ILE A 103 22.42 -13.23 2.22
CA ILE A 103 22.27 -12.48 3.48
C ILE A 103 23.41 -11.47 3.64
N ASN A 104 24.64 -11.85 3.30
CA ASN A 104 25.79 -10.96 3.40
C ASN A 104 25.80 -9.80 2.38
N GLN A 105 25.09 -9.90 1.26
CA GLN A 105 24.91 -8.78 0.31
C GLN A 105 23.76 -7.83 0.69
N ILE A 106 22.84 -8.24 1.58
CA ILE A 106 21.74 -7.38 2.08
C ILE A 106 22.21 -6.44 3.21
N ASN A 107 23.39 -6.69 3.79
CA ASN A 107 24.02 -5.88 4.83
C ASN A 107 24.43 -4.46 4.40
N SER A 108 24.10 -4.01 3.18
CA SER A 108 24.26 -2.61 2.75
C SER A 108 23.00 -1.75 2.97
N LYS A 109 21.89 -2.33 3.46
CA LYS A 109 20.79 -1.57 4.03
C LYS A 109 21.04 -1.50 5.54
N ASN A 110 21.13 -0.28 6.09
CA ASN A 110 21.16 -0.03 7.53
C ASN A 110 19.89 -0.61 8.18
N ILE A 111 19.85 -1.91 8.43
CA ILE A 111 18.75 -2.57 9.11
C ILE A 111 18.87 -2.19 10.58
N ILE A 112 17.90 -1.40 11.03
CA ILE A 112 17.82 -0.97 12.42
C ILE A 112 17.40 -2.20 13.23
N THR A 113 18.35 -2.92 13.80
CA THR A 113 18.08 -3.97 14.78
C THR A 113 17.76 -3.29 16.10
N ILE A 114 16.47 -3.17 16.42
CA ILE A 114 16.03 -2.67 17.72
C ILE A 114 15.92 -3.86 18.67
N ASP A 115 16.75 -3.90 19.71
CA ASP A 115 16.73 -4.97 20.72
C ASP A 115 15.33 -5.19 21.28
N GLY A 116 14.86 -6.45 21.27
CA GLY A 116 13.52 -6.84 21.73
C GLY A 116 12.40 -6.58 20.73
N CYS A 117 12.74 -6.29 19.46
CA CYS A 117 11.80 -6.07 18.35
C CYS A 117 12.16 -6.95 17.14
N GLU A 118 12.53 -8.20 17.42
CA GLU A 118 13.01 -9.16 16.42
C GLU A 118 11.94 -9.45 15.38
N GLU A 119 10.67 -9.62 15.77
CA GLU A 119 9.57 -9.86 14.81
C GLU A 119 9.42 -8.73 13.79
N PHE A 120 9.60 -7.47 14.22
CA PHE A 120 9.55 -6.34 13.31
C PHE A 120 10.74 -6.37 12.35
N SER A 121 11.93 -6.66 12.89
CA SER A 121 13.16 -6.74 12.10
C SER A 121 13.09 -7.86 11.05
N GLU A 122 12.54 -9.03 11.40
CA GLU A 122 12.32 -10.14 10.48
C GLU A 122 11.39 -9.75 9.33
N ASP A 123 10.26 -9.10 9.62
CA ASP A 123 9.31 -8.68 8.59
C ASP A 123 9.86 -7.55 7.71
N LEU A 124 10.68 -6.64 8.26
CA LEU A 124 11.34 -5.57 7.49
C LEU A 124 12.37 -6.09 6.48
N LEU A 125 12.91 -7.30 6.69
CA LEU A 125 13.84 -7.94 5.77
C LEU A 125 13.15 -8.61 4.58
N LYS A 126 11.82 -8.77 4.64
CA LYS A 126 11.07 -9.44 3.59
C LYS A 126 11.03 -8.60 2.32
N ILE A 127 11.19 -9.27 1.19
CA ILE A 127 11.08 -8.65 -0.14
C ILE A 127 9.75 -9.11 -0.73
N HIS A 128 8.76 -8.22 -0.68
CA HIS A 128 7.45 -8.50 -1.24
C HIS A 128 7.51 -8.65 -2.77
N ARG A 129 6.83 -9.68 -3.28
CA ARG A 129 6.51 -9.77 -4.70
C ARG A 129 5.45 -8.71 -5.02
N ILE A 130 5.65 -7.96 -6.10
CA ILE A 130 4.77 -6.87 -6.53
C ILE A 130 4.39 -7.08 -7.99
N HIS A 131 3.11 -6.97 -8.31
CA HIS A 131 2.58 -6.94 -9.67
C HIS A 131 1.89 -5.59 -9.91
N PRO A 132 2.60 -4.61 -10.48
CA PRO A 132 2.03 -3.31 -10.78
C PRO A 132 1.10 -3.38 -12.00
N TYR A 133 0.05 -2.54 -12.02
CA TYR A 133 -0.92 -2.47 -13.12
C TYR A 133 -1.49 -3.84 -13.48
N TYR A 134 -2.01 -4.55 -12.47
CA TYR A 134 -2.60 -5.88 -12.60
C TYR A 134 -3.77 -5.92 -13.59
N PHE A 135 -4.43 -4.77 -13.80
CA PHE A 135 -5.41 -4.56 -14.86
C PHE A 135 -4.94 -3.46 -15.81
N LYS A 136 -5.57 -3.41 -16.99
CA LYS A 136 -5.30 -2.38 -18.00
C LYS A 136 -5.50 -0.99 -17.40
N TYR A 137 -4.41 -0.22 -17.39
CA TYR A 137 -4.41 1.17 -16.97
C TYR A 137 -4.25 2.09 -18.18
N ASN A 138 -5.22 2.98 -18.37
CA ASN A 138 -5.13 4.06 -19.33
C ASN A 138 -5.60 5.37 -18.70
N PHE A 139 -4.68 6.32 -18.60
CA PHE A 139 -4.98 7.67 -18.13
C PHE A 139 -5.17 8.68 -19.28
N SER A 140 -4.76 8.36 -20.51
CA SER A 140 -4.86 9.30 -21.64
C SER A 140 -6.29 9.64 -22.05
N SER A 141 -7.28 8.89 -21.56
CA SER A 141 -8.71 9.08 -21.84
C SER A 141 -9.42 10.03 -20.86
N PHE A 142 -8.73 10.54 -19.82
CA PHE A 142 -9.31 11.54 -18.92
C PHE A 142 -9.11 12.97 -19.48
N SER A 143 -9.50 13.18 -20.74
CA SER A 143 -9.67 14.52 -21.31
C SER A 143 -11.09 14.97 -21.01
N ILE A 144 -11.27 15.69 -19.90
CA ILE A 144 -12.49 16.48 -19.70
C ILE A 144 -12.39 17.63 -20.70
N ASN A 145 -13.15 17.52 -21.80
CA ASN A 145 -13.35 18.53 -22.86
C ASN A 145 -12.11 18.89 -23.71
N ASP A 146 -11.76 18.09 -24.73
CA ASP A 146 -11.01 18.38 -25.99
C ASP A 146 -9.80 19.36 -25.99
N ASN A 147 -9.36 19.81 -24.82
CA ASN A 147 -8.17 20.58 -24.59
C ASN A 147 -7.22 19.62 -23.92
N VAL A 148 -6.06 19.39 -24.54
CA VAL A 148 -4.94 18.67 -23.94
C VAL A 148 -4.55 19.40 -22.65
N THR A 149 -5.19 19.06 -21.53
CA THR A 149 -4.87 19.62 -20.23
C THR A 149 -3.52 19.07 -19.81
N ASN A 150 -2.63 19.98 -19.43
CA ASN A 150 -1.28 19.66 -19.04
C ASN A 150 -1.36 18.70 -17.83
N MET A 151 -0.79 17.49 -17.94
CA MET A 151 -0.83 16.44 -16.89
C MET A 151 -0.34 16.90 -15.51
N LYS A 152 0.31 18.06 -15.48
CA LYS A 152 0.87 18.76 -14.32
C LYS A 152 -0.14 19.17 -13.25
N ASN A 153 -1.42 19.37 -13.60
CA ASN A 153 -2.39 19.94 -12.65
C ASN A 153 -3.35 18.91 -12.04
N HIS A 154 -3.30 17.66 -12.51
CA HIS A 154 -4.21 16.62 -12.07
C HIS A 154 -3.75 15.97 -10.75
N VAL A 155 -4.70 15.35 -10.06
CA VAL A 155 -4.47 14.65 -8.79
C VAL A 155 -4.84 13.18 -8.93
N SER A 156 -3.95 12.29 -8.49
CA SER A 156 -4.27 10.88 -8.31
C SER A 156 -4.64 10.62 -6.86
N LEU A 157 -5.77 9.97 -6.64
CA LEU A 157 -6.06 9.41 -5.34
C LEU A 157 -5.17 8.19 -5.12
N VAL A 158 -4.46 8.19 -4.00
CA VAL A 158 -3.53 7.14 -3.61
C VAL A 158 -4.07 6.48 -2.34
N SER A 159 -4.25 5.16 -2.40
CA SER A 159 -4.71 4.39 -1.23
C SER A 159 -4.11 2.99 -1.21
N GLN A 160 -4.32 2.30 -0.10
CA GLN A 160 -3.92 0.93 0.12
C GLN A 160 -5.04 0.17 0.83
N LEU A 161 -5.17 -1.12 0.55
CA LEU A 161 -6.23 -1.95 1.11
C LEU A 161 -5.88 -3.44 1.12
N THR A 162 -6.53 -4.16 2.04
CA THR A 162 -6.60 -5.63 2.10
C THR A 162 -7.87 -6.13 1.41
N PHE A 163 -7.93 -7.45 1.20
CA PHE A 163 -9.08 -8.08 0.55
C PHE A 163 -10.42 -7.84 1.27
N ASP A 164 -10.44 -7.81 2.61
CA ASP A 164 -11.66 -7.58 3.41
C ASP A 164 -12.25 -6.16 3.25
N ARG A 165 -11.49 -5.23 2.68
CA ARG A 165 -11.91 -3.86 2.39
C ARG A 165 -12.31 -3.62 0.93
N LEU A 166 -12.33 -4.66 0.08
CA LEU A 166 -12.72 -4.50 -1.34
C LEU A 166 -14.11 -3.89 -1.52
N HIS A 167 -15.04 -4.14 -0.62
CA HIS A 167 -16.40 -3.57 -0.69
C HIS A 167 -16.43 -2.03 -0.73
N ARG A 168 -15.40 -1.35 -0.20
CA ARG A 168 -15.28 0.12 -0.23
C ARG A 168 -14.80 0.67 -1.57
N LEU A 169 -14.17 -0.17 -2.40
CA LEU A 169 -13.53 0.26 -3.63
C LEU A 169 -14.54 0.84 -4.62
N GLU A 170 -15.69 0.20 -4.78
CA GLU A 170 -16.74 0.68 -5.68
C GLU A 170 -17.33 2.01 -5.19
N GLU A 171 -17.63 2.12 -3.88
CA GLU A 171 -18.12 3.37 -3.26
C GLU A 171 -17.15 4.54 -3.48
N LEU A 172 -15.84 4.27 -3.32
CA LEU A 172 -14.80 5.25 -3.55
C LEU A 172 -14.68 5.63 -5.03
N ALA A 173 -14.72 4.65 -5.93
CA ALA A 173 -14.63 4.87 -7.37
C ALA A 173 -15.84 5.62 -7.94
N ILE A 174 -17.00 5.55 -7.30
CA ILE A 174 -18.17 6.37 -7.65
C ILE A 174 -17.93 7.85 -7.26
N ARG A 175 -17.38 8.09 -6.07
CA ARG A 175 -17.16 9.45 -5.54
C ARG A 175 -15.94 10.15 -6.15
N TRP A 176 -14.92 9.40 -6.52
CA TRP A 176 -13.69 9.91 -7.11
C TRP A 176 -13.55 9.50 -8.57
N LEU A 177 -13.99 10.34 -9.50
CA LEU A 177 -13.92 10.05 -10.95
C LEU A 177 -12.51 10.13 -11.54
N GLY A 178 -11.58 10.80 -10.85
CA GLY A 178 -10.20 11.03 -11.28
C GLY A 178 -9.33 9.78 -11.21
N PRO A 179 -8.04 9.89 -11.59
CA PRO A 179 -7.13 8.75 -11.56
C PRO A 179 -6.91 8.23 -10.14
N MET A 180 -6.74 6.92 -10.02
CA MET A 180 -6.46 6.24 -8.76
C MET A 180 -5.23 5.36 -8.89
N SER A 181 -4.46 5.25 -7.81
CA SER A 181 -3.36 4.30 -7.68
C SER A 181 -3.53 3.56 -6.36
N LEU A 182 -3.76 2.26 -6.43
CA LEU A 182 -4.18 1.43 -5.31
C LEU A 182 -3.20 0.27 -5.10
N ALA A 183 -2.59 0.20 -3.92
CA ALA A 183 -1.79 -0.95 -3.51
C ALA A 183 -2.67 -1.96 -2.75
N LEU A 184 -2.82 -3.16 -3.29
CA LEU A 184 -3.64 -4.22 -2.70
C LEU A 184 -2.76 -5.30 -2.08
N TYR A 185 -2.88 -5.51 -0.78
CA TYR A 185 -2.13 -6.54 -0.06
C TYR A 185 -2.92 -7.85 -0.05
N LEU A 186 -2.57 -8.76 -0.96
CA LEU A 186 -3.40 -9.94 -1.30
C LEU A 186 -2.58 -11.23 -1.36
N THR A 187 -3.19 -12.34 -0.99
CA THR A 187 -2.70 -13.68 -1.33
C THR A 187 -2.90 -13.97 -2.83
N ASP A 188 -2.24 -15.00 -3.36
CA ASP A 188 -2.45 -15.44 -4.75
C ASP A 188 -3.92 -15.80 -5.06
N ARG A 189 -4.60 -16.40 -4.08
CA ARG A 189 -6.02 -16.72 -4.17
C ARG A 189 -6.87 -15.46 -4.27
N GLU A 190 -6.65 -14.50 -3.38
CA GLU A 190 -7.38 -13.23 -3.34
C GLU A 190 -7.12 -12.39 -4.60
N ALA A 191 -5.90 -12.40 -5.14
CA ALA A 191 -5.57 -11.78 -6.42
C ALA A 191 -6.40 -12.36 -7.58
N THR A 192 -6.76 -13.64 -7.53
CA THR A 192 -7.64 -14.27 -8.52
C THR A 192 -9.10 -13.89 -8.30
N LEU A 193 -9.57 -13.83 -7.06
CA LEU A 193 -10.92 -13.36 -6.71
C LEU A 193 -11.13 -11.88 -7.06
N LEU A 194 -10.07 -11.06 -6.98
CA LEU A 194 -10.10 -9.66 -7.38
C LEU A 194 -10.52 -9.47 -8.84
N ILE A 195 -10.12 -10.40 -9.74
CA ILE A 195 -10.51 -10.36 -11.16
C ILE A 195 -12.01 -10.48 -11.26
N GLU A 196 -12.59 -11.49 -10.63
CA GLU A 196 -14.03 -11.71 -10.63
C GLU A 196 -14.80 -10.52 -10.02
N TYR A 197 -14.30 -9.97 -8.90
CA TYR A 197 -14.88 -8.80 -8.27
C TYR A 197 -14.94 -7.58 -9.21
N ILE A 198 -13.83 -7.27 -9.89
CA ILE A 198 -13.76 -6.12 -10.81
C ILE A 198 -14.60 -6.37 -12.06
N THR A 199 -14.58 -7.58 -12.65
CA THR A 199 -15.36 -7.89 -13.85
C THR A 199 -16.86 -7.89 -13.61
N ASN A 200 -17.30 -8.21 -12.40
CA ASN A 200 -18.73 -8.21 -12.04
C ASN A 200 -19.25 -6.82 -11.63
N SER A 201 -18.36 -5.89 -11.32
CA SER A 201 -18.73 -4.50 -11.00
C SER A 201 -18.93 -3.67 -12.27
N ARG A 202 -20.16 -3.15 -12.45
CA ARG A 202 -20.49 -2.25 -13.57
C ARG A 202 -19.70 -0.95 -13.55
N VAL A 203 -19.26 -0.53 -12.36
CA VAL A 203 -18.45 0.68 -12.19
C VAL A 203 -17.00 0.36 -12.49
N LEU A 204 -16.41 -0.61 -11.77
CA LEU A 204 -14.96 -0.84 -11.84
C LEU A 204 -14.50 -1.41 -13.18
N GLN A 205 -15.29 -2.27 -13.82
CA GLN A 205 -14.96 -2.86 -15.12
C GLN A 205 -14.75 -1.80 -16.21
N ASN A 206 -15.52 -0.71 -16.16
CA ASN A 206 -15.48 0.36 -17.15
C ASN A 206 -14.39 1.41 -16.87
N ARG A 207 -13.73 1.33 -15.71
CA ARG A 207 -12.76 2.32 -15.27
C ARG A 207 -11.33 1.89 -15.57
N THR A 208 -10.77 2.46 -16.63
CA THR A 208 -9.36 2.23 -17.03
C THR A 208 -8.37 3.17 -16.34
N ASN A 209 -8.84 4.21 -15.63
CA ASN A 209 -7.99 5.16 -14.91
C ASN A 209 -7.70 4.76 -13.45
N ILE A 210 -7.89 3.48 -13.09
CA ILE A 210 -7.55 2.92 -11.77
C ILE A 210 -6.36 1.97 -11.92
N GLY A 211 -5.24 2.32 -11.31
CA GLY A 211 -4.05 1.48 -11.22
C GLY A 211 -4.15 0.52 -10.05
N TYR A 212 -4.22 -0.78 -10.33
CA TYR A 212 -4.22 -1.84 -9.31
C TYR A 212 -2.83 -2.43 -9.18
N HIS A 213 -2.19 -2.31 -8.03
CA HIS A 213 -0.84 -2.81 -7.76
C HIS A 213 -0.91 -3.88 -6.68
N ILE A 214 -0.77 -5.14 -7.07
CA ILE A 214 -0.84 -6.25 -6.11
C ILE A 214 0.52 -6.36 -5.41
N VAL A 215 0.47 -6.39 -4.08
CA VAL A 215 1.60 -6.68 -3.20
C VAL A 215 1.26 -7.97 -2.48
N TYR A 216 2.03 -9.01 -2.72
CA TYR A 216 1.68 -10.31 -2.20
C TYR A 216 1.95 -10.40 -0.70
N VAL A 217 1.01 -11.03 0.00
CA VAL A 217 1.09 -11.25 1.45
C VAL A 217 2.35 -12.05 1.77
N ASP A 218 3.21 -11.45 2.58
CA ASP A 218 4.42 -12.09 3.10
C ASP A 218 4.86 -11.35 4.36
N GLY A 219 4.65 -11.94 5.54
CA GLY A 219 4.89 -11.24 6.81
C GLY A 219 3.82 -11.51 7.83
N LYS A 220 4.14 -11.22 9.09
CA LYS A 220 3.21 -11.21 10.22
C LYS A 220 2.49 -9.87 10.36
N PHE A 221 3.10 -8.77 9.94
CA PHE A 221 2.57 -7.42 10.09
C PHE A 221 2.12 -6.86 8.75
N TYR A 222 1.12 -5.99 8.80
CA TYR A 222 0.67 -5.26 7.63
C TYR A 222 1.68 -4.18 7.19
N PRO A 223 2.29 -4.25 5.99
CA PRO A 223 3.37 -3.34 5.59
C PRO A 223 2.81 -2.00 5.04
N ILE A 224 2.03 -1.28 5.86
CA ILE A 224 1.20 -0.14 5.42
C ILE A 224 1.97 0.94 4.68
N ASN A 225 3.16 1.33 5.16
CA ASN A 225 3.94 2.40 4.54
C ASN A 225 4.61 1.96 3.23
N LEU A 226 5.01 0.69 3.11
CA LEU A 226 5.44 0.12 1.83
C LEU A 226 4.30 0.17 0.80
N LEU A 227 3.08 -0.21 1.20
CA LEU A 227 1.90 -0.18 0.32
C LEU A 227 1.60 1.25 -0.14
N ARG A 228 1.64 2.24 0.76
CA ARG A 228 1.51 3.66 0.41
C ARG A 228 2.57 4.08 -0.60
N ASN A 229 3.84 3.74 -0.36
CA ASN A 229 4.93 4.08 -1.27
C ASN A 229 4.79 3.41 -2.64
N ILE A 230 4.30 2.18 -2.72
CA ILE A 230 4.01 1.48 -3.98
C ILE A 230 2.91 2.22 -4.75
N ALA A 231 1.84 2.60 -4.07
CA ALA A 231 0.76 3.35 -4.69
C ALA A 231 1.21 4.76 -5.16
N ILE A 232 2.07 5.44 -4.40
CA ILE A 232 2.70 6.71 -4.82
C ILE A 232 3.62 6.49 -6.04
N LYS A 233 4.45 5.44 -6.01
CA LYS A 233 5.44 5.16 -7.05
C LYS A 233 4.79 4.96 -8.42
N TYR A 234 3.65 4.28 -8.46
CA TYR A 234 2.92 3.97 -9.70
C TYR A 234 1.78 4.95 -10.02
N SER A 235 1.59 6.02 -9.24
CA SER A 235 0.72 7.11 -9.66
C SER A 235 1.39 7.96 -10.74
N VAL A 236 0.60 8.50 -11.66
CA VAL A 236 1.09 9.16 -12.89
C VAL A 236 0.99 10.69 -12.86
N THR A 237 0.20 11.23 -11.94
CA THR A 237 -0.05 12.68 -11.83
C THR A 237 1.04 13.38 -11.03
N GLU A 238 1.10 14.71 -11.14
CA GLU A 238 2.04 15.53 -10.37
C GLU A 238 1.66 15.60 -8.88
N PHE A 239 0.36 15.64 -8.58
CA PHE A 239 -0.15 15.67 -7.21
C PHE A 239 -0.79 14.35 -6.84
N ILE A 240 -0.66 13.99 -5.56
CA ILE A 240 -1.28 12.81 -4.96
C ILE A 240 -2.18 13.23 -3.81
N PHE A 241 -3.34 12.58 -3.70
CA PHE A 241 -4.23 12.70 -2.55
C PHE A 241 -4.22 11.38 -1.78
N HIS A 242 -3.53 11.36 -0.65
CA HIS A 242 -3.41 10.16 0.17
C HIS A 242 -4.62 10.01 1.10
N ILE A 243 -5.39 8.92 0.95
CA ILE A 243 -6.53 8.59 1.81
C ILE A 243 -6.53 7.11 2.22
N ASP A 244 -7.12 6.80 3.38
CA ASP A 244 -7.43 5.41 3.73
C ASP A 244 -8.73 4.97 3.03
N ILE A 245 -8.83 3.68 2.67
CA ILE A 245 -9.93 3.15 1.84
C ILE A 245 -11.33 3.30 2.48
N ASP A 246 -11.40 3.43 3.81
CA ASP A 246 -12.63 3.61 4.57
C ASP A 246 -13.15 5.07 4.54
N PHE A 247 -12.46 5.98 3.85
CA PHE A 247 -12.93 7.35 3.62
C PHE A 247 -13.57 7.51 2.25
N LEU A 248 -14.68 8.24 2.22
CA LEU A 248 -15.27 8.76 0.99
C LEU A 248 -15.09 10.27 0.90
N PRO A 249 -14.64 10.80 -0.25
CA PRO A 249 -14.61 12.23 -0.47
C PRO A 249 -16.01 12.79 -0.68
N GLN A 250 -16.14 14.10 -0.45
CA GLN A 250 -17.28 14.89 -0.91
C GLN A 250 -17.57 14.62 -2.39
N GLU A 251 -18.83 14.71 -2.80
CA GLU A 251 -19.19 14.61 -4.22
C GLU A 251 -18.51 15.69 -5.07
N ASN A 252 -18.08 15.32 -6.27
CA ASN A 252 -17.44 16.23 -7.23
C ASN A 252 -16.25 17.02 -6.65
N ILE A 253 -15.50 16.42 -5.71
CA ILE A 253 -14.37 17.04 -5.01
C ILE A 253 -13.24 17.51 -5.94
N ILE A 254 -13.11 16.89 -7.13
CA ILE A 254 -11.96 17.04 -8.02
C ILE A 254 -11.82 18.49 -8.51
N ASP A 255 -12.92 19.10 -8.97
CA ASP A 255 -12.90 20.48 -9.47
C ASP A 255 -12.45 21.46 -8.39
N SER A 256 -12.93 21.26 -7.15
CA SER A 256 -12.53 22.06 -5.99
C SER A 256 -11.04 21.88 -5.66
N ILE A 257 -10.53 20.64 -5.73
CA ILE A 257 -9.12 20.33 -5.50
C ILE A 257 -8.23 20.96 -6.58
N GLU A 258 -8.58 20.81 -7.85
CA GLU A 258 -7.81 21.35 -8.96
C GLU A 258 -7.78 22.88 -8.92
N LYS A 259 -8.89 23.52 -8.52
CA LYS A 259 -8.93 24.95 -8.25
C LYS A 259 -7.96 25.35 -7.13
N SER A 260 -8.00 24.67 -5.98
CA SER A 260 -7.06 24.92 -4.87
C SER A 260 -5.61 24.67 -5.29
N ILE A 261 -5.33 23.69 -6.14
CA ILE A 261 -3.98 23.45 -6.67
C ILE A 261 -3.51 24.61 -7.55
N ASN A 262 -4.36 25.07 -8.46
CA ASN A 262 -4.04 26.22 -9.32
C ASN A 262 -3.77 27.48 -8.50
N GLU A 263 -4.59 27.75 -7.48
CA GLU A 263 -4.46 28.90 -6.58
C GLU A 263 -3.16 28.83 -5.76
N HIS A 264 -2.88 27.70 -5.10
CA HIS A 264 -1.78 27.58 -4.15
C HIS A 264 -0.42 27.28 -4.80
N PHE A 265 -0.38 26.46 -5.86
CA PHE A 265 0.87 26.02 -6.47
C PHE A 265 1.27 26.80 -7.74
N ILE A 266 0.30 27.24 -8.55
CA ILE A 266 0.60 27.84 -9.88
C ILE A 266 0.59 29.36 -9.83
N GLN A 267 -0.50 29.96 -9.36
CA GLN A 267 -0.67 31.42 -9.41
C GLN A 267 0.29 32.15 -8.45
N ASN A 268 0.63 31.53 -7.33
CA ASN A 268 1.43 32.17 -6.29
C ASN A 268 2.94 32.21 -6.58
N ASN A 269 3.45 31.63 -7.69
CA ASN A 269 4.89 31.56 -8.04
C ASN A 269 5.82 31.20 -6.86
N LYS A 270 5.31 30.49 -5.85
CA LYS A 270 6.03 30.09 -4.64
C LYS A 270 6.40 28.61 -4.74
N SER A 271 7.70 28.34 -4.90
CA SER A 271 8.26 27.00 -4.66
C SER A 271 8.19 26.66 -3.17
N GLN A 272 8.03 25.42 -2.70
CA GLN A 272 7.71 24.13 -3.33
C GLN A 272 7.08 23.18 -2.28
N ASN A 273 6.81 23.68 -1.06
CA ASN A 273 6.50 22.85 0.11
C ASN A 273 5.13 23.25 0.67
N ILE A 274 4.07 23.09 -0.13
CA ILE A 274 2.70 23.24 0.33
C ILE A 274 2.09 21.86 0.49
N CYS A 275 1.40 21.68 1.62
CA CYS A 275 0.63 20.51 1.98
C CYS A 275 -0.82 20.95 2.15
N LEU A 276 -1.68 20.63 1.18
CA LEU A 276 -3.10 20.95 1.30
C LEU A 276 -3.76 19.90 2.18
N VAL A 277 -4.33 20.32 3.30
CA VAL A 277 -5.02 19.47 4.26
C VAL A 277 -6.50 19.40 3.90
N VAL A 278 -7.01 18.18 3.72
CA VAL A 278 -8.44 17.91 3.57
C VAL A 278 -9.01 17.49 4.93
N PRO A 279 -9.94 18.29 5.50
CA PRO A 279 -10.59 17.96 6.77
C PRO A 279 -11.35 16.64 6.70
N ALA A 280 -11.29 15.88 7.79
CA ALA A 280 -11.91 14.57 7.90
C ALA A 280 -12.97 14.55 8.99
N PHE A 281 -14.09 13.92 8.65
CA PHE A 281 -15.22 13.70 9.53
C PHE A 281 -15.52 12.21 9.64
N GLU A 282 -16.32 11.79 10.62
CA GLU A 282 -16.78 10.42 10.79
C GLU A 282 -18.27 10.36 11.07
N THR A 283 -18.89 9.31 10.55
CA THR A 283 -20.21 8.88 10.99
C THR A 283 -20.14 7.49 11.62
N PHE A 284 -21.11 7.21 12.49
CA PHE A 284 -21.29 5.89 13.11
C PHE A 284 -22.53 5.16 12.56
N LYS A 285 -23.22 5.76 11.57
CA LYS A 285 -24.42 5.21 10.94
C LYS A 285 -24.07 4.56 9.59
N ASN A 286 -24.53 3.33 9.36
CA ASN A 286 -24.25 2.57 8.12
C ASN A 286 -25.10 3.00 6.91
N HIS A 287 -26.27 3.63 7.13
CA HIS A 287 -27.23 3.97 6.06
C HIS A 287 -27.54 5.47 6.00
N LEU A 288 -26.58 6.31 6.39
CA LEU A 288 -26.74 7.76 6.33
C LEU A 288 -26.55 8.25 4.89
N LYS A 289 -27.44 9.11 4.40
CA LYS A 289 -27.17 9.89 3.19
C LYS A 289 -26.00 10.83 3.49
N LEU A 290 -24.85 10.58 2.86
CA LEU A 290 -23.67 11.41 3.07
C LEU A 290 -23.90 12.82 2.53
N PRO A 291 -23.44 13.87 3.24
CA PRO A 291 -23.58 15.24 2.79
C PRO A 291 -22.77 15.47 1.51
N GLU A 292 -23.40 16.18 0.57
CA GLU A 292 -22.83 16.52 -0.73
C GLU A 292 -22.13 17.89 -0.68
N THR A 293 -22.54 18.76 0.25
CA THR A 293 -22.01 20.11 0.43
C THR A 293 -21.54 20.36 1.86
N LYS A 294 -20.69 21.38 2.05
CA LYS A 294 -20.30 21.87 3.38
C LYS A 294 -21.53 22.24 4.23
N ASN A 295 -22.54 22.87 3.64
CA ASN A 295 -23.76 23.25 4.36
C ASN A 295 -24.52 22.03 4.88
N ASP A 296 -24.60 20.95 4.10
CA ASP A 296 -25.25 19.72 4.54
C ASP A 296 -24.44 19.03 5.63
N LEU A 297 -23.11 19.03 5.51
CA LEU A 297 -22.22 18.52 6.55
C LEU A 297 -22.40 19.29 7.86
N LEU A 298 -22.48 20.62 7.81
CA LEU A 298 -22.69 21.45 9.01
C LEU A 298 -24.02 21.16 9.69
N LYS A 299 -25.11 20.94 8.93
CA LYS A 299 -26.40 20.49 9.48
C LYS A 299 -26.26 19.14 10.19
N SER A 300 -25.62 18.16 9.55
CA SER A 300 -25.38 16.83 10.14
C SER A 300 -24.47 16.89 11.37
N TRP A 301 -23.54 17.84 11.41
CA TRP A 301 -22.68 18.08 12.57
C TRP A 301 -23.46 18.69 13.74
N GLU A 302 -24.33 19.66 13.48
CA GLU A 302 -25.15 20.29 14.54
C GLU A 302 -26.06 19.30 15.27
N ILE A 303 -26.60 18.31 14.55
CA ILE A 303 -27.42 17.25 15.14
C ILE A 303 -26.59 16.05 15.67
N GLY A 304 -25.26 16.11 15.55
CA GLY A 304 -24.33 15.11 16.09
C GLY A 304 -24.23 13.79 15.31
N GLU A 305 -24.72 13.73 14.06
CA GLU A 305 -24.66 12.52 13.22
C GLU A 305 -23.29 12.33 12.54
N ILE A 306 -22.64 13.44 12.22
CA ILE A 306 -21.30 13.47 11.62
C ILE A 306 -20.45 14.39 12.49
N LEU A 307 -19.28 13.91 12.93
CA LEU A 307 -18.41 14.65 13.82
C LEU A 307 -16.99 14.71 13.26
N PRO A 308 -16.14 15.66 13.69
CA PRO A 308 -14.73 15.65 13.31
C PRO A 308 -14.07 14.31 13.62
N PHE A 309 -13.28 13.79 12.68
CA PHE A 309 -12.75 12.42 12.74
C PHE A 309 -11.90 12.21 14.00
N ARG A 310 -12.24 11.14 14.75
CA ARG A 310 -11.58 10.70 15.99
C ARG A 310 -11.50 11.74 17.11
N HIS A 311 -12.28 12.82 17.07
CA HIS A 311 -12.20 13.91 18.05
C HIS A 311 -12.35 13.48 19.52
N LYS A 312 -13.03 12.35 19.81
CA LYS A 312 -13.19 11.81 21.17
C LYS A 312 -12.06 10.89 21.63
N ILE A 313 -11.43 10.14 20.72
CA ILE A 313 -10.52 9.04 21.06
C ILE A 313 -9.06 9.40 20.75
N TRP A 314 -8.84 10.29 19.78
CA TRP A 314 -7.53 10.69 19.30
C TRP A 314 -7.54 12.15 18.82
N SER A 315 -7.84 13.07 19.73
CA SER A 315 -7.95 14.51 19.42
C SER A 315 -6.64 15.08 18.87
N ALA A 316 -5.49 14.70 19.45
CA ALA A 316 -4.17 15.15 19.02
C ALA A 316 -3.91 14.91 17.52
N GLY A 317 -4.48 13.83 16.96
CA GLY A 317 -4.34 13.47 15.54
C GLY A 317 -4.89 14.51 14.56
N HIS A 318 -5.88 15.31 14.97
CA HIS A 318 -6.58 16.19 14.04
C HIS A 318 -6.86 17.60 14.59
N MET A 319 -6.53 17.87 15.85
CA MET A 319 -6.85 19.16 16.50
C MET A 319 -6.24 20.36 15.79
N SER A 320 -5.04 20.23 15.20
CA SER A 320 -4.34 21.30 14.49
C SER A 320 -5.10 21.78 13.25
N THR A 321 -6.00 20.97 12.68
CA THR A 321 -6.90 21.38 11.59
C THR A 321 -7.84 22.53 12.01
N ASN A 322 -8.07 22.72 13.31
CA ASN A 322 -8.94 23.75 13.87
C ASN A 322 -10.36 23.74 13.25
N TYR A 323 -11.10 22.66 13.53
CA TYR A 323 -12.45 22.46 13.00
C TYR A 323 -13.43 23.59 13.39
N SER A 324 -13.25 24.23 14.53
CA SER A 324 -14.04 25.40 14.94
C SER A 324 -13.84 26.57 13.99
N HIS A 325 -12.59 26.87 13.61
CA HIS A 325 -12.29 27.87 12.58
C HIS A 325 -12.80 27.42 11.21
N TRP A 326 -12.60 26.15 10.84
CA TRP A 326 -13.08 25.59 9.59
C TRP A 326 -14.58 25.79 9.37
N LYS A 327 -15.39 25.60 10.43
CA LYS A 327 -16.85 25.74 10.41
C LYS A 327 -17.29 27.10 9.88
N PHE A 328 -16.59 28.18 10.22
CA PHE A 328 -16.95 29.55 9.87
C PHE A 328 -16.11 30.16 8.74
N SER A 329 -15.10 29.44 8.25
CA SER A 329 -14.19 29.94 7.23
C SER A 329 -14.69 29.67 5.82
N ASN A 330 -14.57 30.68 4.96
CA ASN A 330 -14.84 30.58 3.51
C ASN A 330 -13.56 30.53 2.67
N ASN A 331 -12.42 30.87 3.27
CA ASN A 331 -11.11 30.87 2.63
C ASN A 331 -10.22 29.84 3.30
N ASP A 332 -9.37 29.19 2.51
CA ASP A 332 -8.32 28.30 2.99
C ASP A 332 -7.38 29.04 3.96
N TYR A 333 -6.85 28.32 4.95
CA TYR A 333 -6.02 28.93 5.99
C TYR A 333 -4.83 28.05 6.38
N GLU A 334 -3.71 28.69 6.72
CA GLU A 334 -2.51 28.01 7.19
C GLU A 334 -2.69 27.58 8.66
N VAL A 335 -2.30 26.35 8.98
CA VAL A 335 -2.21 25.84 10.35
C VAL A 335 -0.78 25.43 10.67
N GLN A 336 -0.42 25.50 11.94
CA GLN A 336 0.87 25.02 12.41
C GLN A 336 0.77 23.53 12.71
N TRP A 337 1.82 22.79 12.32
CA TRP A 337 1.97 21.40 12.73
C TRP A 337 2.04 21.31 14.27
N SER A 338 1.42 20.28 14.83
CA SER A 338 1.62 19.87 16.22
C SER A 338 1.92 18.39 16.29
N ALA A 339 2.42 17.96 17.45
CA ALA A 339 2.76 16.56 17.62
C ALA A 339 1.55 15.63 17.45
N ASP A 340 1.83 14.44 16.90
CA ASP A 340 0.86 13.43 16.48
C ASP A 340 -0.16 13.86 15.41
N TYR A 341 -0.01 15.06 14.83
CA TYR A 341 -0.90 15.51 13.77
C TYR A 341 -0.84 14.58 12.54
N GLU A 342 -2.01 14.09 12.15
CA GLU A 342 -2.23 13.02 11.17
C GLU A 342 -3.34 13.35 10.13
N PRO A 343 -3.30 14.53 9.46
CA PRO A 343 -4.29 14.91 8.46
C PRO A 343 -4.26 14.01 7.21
N TYR A 344 -5.30 14.14 6.38
CA TYR A 344 -5.28 13.67 4.99
C TYR A 344 -4.86 14.82 4.09
N VAL A 345 -3.93 14.55 3.18
CA VAL A 345 -3.18 15.62 2.51
C VAL A 345 -3.05 15.39 1.02
N ILE A 346 -3.04 16.51 0.29
CA ILE A 346 -2.69 16.60 -1.11
C ILE A 346 -1.33 17.28 -1.21
N VAL A 347 -0.39 16.60 -1.84
CA VAL A 347 1.01 17.02 -1.95
C VAL A 347 1.56 16.66 -3.33
N SER A 348 2.69 17.26 -3.71
CA SER A 348 3.44 16.80 -4.88
C SER A 348 3.90 15.36 -4.68
N ARG A 349 3.79 14.54 -5.73
CA ARG A 349 4.26 13.16 -5.79
C ARG A 349 5.78 13.04 -5.58
N TYR A 350 6.53 14.11 -5.85
CA TYR A 350 7.98 14.15 -5.71
C TYR A 350 8.45 14.50 -4.29
N THR A 351 7.54 14.58 -3.32
CA THR A 351 7.88 14.78 -1.90
C THR A 351 8.56 13.54 -1.29
N THR A 352 8.85 13.59 0.01
CA THR A 352 9.39 12.45 0.75
C THR A 352 8.43 11.26 0.70
N MET A 353 8.98 10.04 0.82
CA MET A 353 8.18 8.82 0.96
C MET A 353 7.83 8.57 2.43
N PHE A 354 6.86 7.68 2.68
CA PHE A 354 6.57 7.16 4.01
C PHE A 354 7.75 6.31 4.51
N ASP A 355 8.07 6.38 5.80
CA ASP A 355 9.13 5.57 6.37
C ASP A 355 8.66 4.12 6.57
N GLU A 356 9.20 3.20 5.76
CA GLU A 356 8.77 1.80 5.68
C GLU A 356 9.09 1.00 6.95
N ILE A 357 9.88 1.54 7.89
CA ILE A 357 10.12 0.88 9.18
C ILE A 357 8.85 0.76 10.04
N PHE A 358 7.88 1.65 9.82
CA PHE A 358 6.59 1.62 10.51
C PHE A 358 5.65 0.65 9.80
N ILE A 359 5.79 -0.63 10.16
CA ILE A 359 4.87 -1.71 9.80
C ILE A 359 3.78 -1.89 10.87
N GLY A 360 2.66 -2.47 10.47
CA GLY A 360 1.48 -2.67 11.28
C GLY A 360 0.79 -1.36 11.68
N PHE A 361 0.16 -1.35 12.86
CA PHE A 361 -0.51 -0.19 13.43
C PHE A 361 0.40 0.68 14.30
N GLY A 362 0.28 2.00 14.17
CA GLY A 362 0.88 2.99 15.07
C GLY A 362 1.93 3.88 14.40
N TRP A 363 1.76 5.20 14.51
CA TRP A 363 2.72 6.25 14.10
C TRP A 363 3.22 6.19 12.65
N ASN A 364 2.55 5.40 11.81
CA ASN A 364 2.88 5.22 10.39
C ASN A 364 2.57 6.47 9.56
N LYS A 365 1.48 7.19 9.86
CA LYS A 365 1.09 8.44 9.19
C LYS A 365 1.68 9.68 9.90
N ALA A 366 1.73 9.69 11.23
CA ALA A 366 2.37 10.77 12.00
C ALA A 366 3.83 11.00 11.59
N SER A 367 4.60 9.93 11.41
CA SER A 367 6.00 10.02 10.93
C SER A 367 6.11 10.71 9.57
N TYR A 368 5.21 10.39 8.63
CA TYR A 368 5.17 11.03 7.33
C TYR A 368 4.85 12.52 7.41
N ILE A 369 3.83 12.90 8.20
CA ILE A 369 3.45 14.30 8.37
C ILE A 369 4.56 15.10 9.09
N MET A 370 5.22 14.49 10.09
CA MET A 370 6.39 15.08 10.74
C MET A 370 7.56 15.27 9.75
N ALA A 371 7.78 14.34 8.83
CA ALA A 371 8.80 14.49 7.79
C ALA A 371 8.50 15.67 6.86
N LEU A 372 7.24 15.88 6.48
CA LEU A 372 6.83 17.05 5.69
C LEU A 372 7.09 18.35 6.45
N ASP A 373 6.70 18.44 7.72
CA ASP A 373 6.96 19.62 8.56
C ASP A 373 8.48 19.89 8.69
N ALA A 374 9.30 18.85 8.83
CA ALA A 374 10.76 18.97 8.90
C ALA A 374 11.41 19.40 7.58
N LEU A 375 10.72 19.19 6.45
CA LEU A 375 11.08 19.71 5.13
C LEU A 375 10.57 21.15 4.93
N GLY A 376 9.94 21.75 5.93
CA GLY A 376 9.41 23.12 5.87
C GLY A 376 8.10 23.22 5.08
N TYR A 377 7.30 22.14 5.04
CA TYR A 377 5.97 22.21 4.44
C TYR A 377 5.02 23.08 5.25
N LYS A 378 4.27 23.93 4.54
CA LYS A 378 3.14 24.68 5.07
C LYS A 378 1.86 23.87 4.94
N PHE A 379 1.10 23.77 6.03
CA PHE A 379 -0.17 23.04 6.05
C PHE A 379 -1.31 24.02 5.82
N ILE A 380 -1.98 23.92 4.66
CA ILE A 380 -3.10 24.79 4.29
C ILE A 380 -4.37 23.97 4.34
N VAL A 381 -5.28 24.28 5.26
CA VAL A 381 -6.57 23.60 5.40
C VAL A 381 -7.54 24.12 4.35
N LEU A 382 -8.07 23.20 3.55
CA LEU A 382 -9.04 23.51 2.51
C LEU A 382 -10.45 23.68 3.10
N THR A 383 -11.16 24.74 2.72
CA THR A 383 -12.51 25.03 3.27
C THR A 383 -13.67 24.49 2.47
N ASN A 384 -13.47 24.12 1.21
CA ASN A 384 -14.52 23.72 0.27
C ASN A 384 -14.52 22.23 -0.08
N VAL A 385 -13.73 21.43 0.64
CA VAL A 385 -13.65 19.99 0.49
C VAL A 385 -13.58 19.30 1.84
N PHE A 386 -14.05 18.06 1.92
CA PHE A 386 -13.95 17.23 3.12
C PHE A 386 -13.99 15.73 2.78
N LEU A 387 -13.58 14.91 3.75
CA LEU A 387 -13.70 13.47 3.73
C LEU A 387 -14.65 12.98 4.82
N ILE A 388 -15.32 11.86 4.57
CA ILE A 388 -16.13 11.15 5.57
C ILE A 388 -15.63 9.72 5.73
N HIS A 389 -15.20 9.41 6.94
CA HIS A 389 -14.89 8.06 7.38
C HIS A 389 -16.18 7.28 7.64
N LEU A 390 -16.28 6.11 7.03
CA LEU A 390 -17.41 5.21 7.22
C LEU A 390 -17.17 4.23 8.38
N PRO A 391 -18.23 3.77 9.07
CA PRO A 391 -18.09 2.76 10.11
C PRO A 391 -17.48 1.47 9.56
N HIS A 392 -16.49 0.92 10.25
CA HIS A 392 -15.90 -0.36 9.91
C HIS A 392 -15.38 -1.06 11.18
N PRO A 393 -15.31 -2.41 11.20
CA PRO A 393 -14.67 -3.14 12.30
C PRO A 393 -13.18 -2.76 12.45
N PRO A 394 -12.64 -2.72 13.67
CA PRO A 394 -11.21 -2.48 13.88
C PRO A 394 -10.38 -3.58 13.20
N SER A 395 -9.23 -3.21 12.64
CA SER A 395 -8.32 -4.19 12.03
C SER A 395 -7.62 -5.04 13.09
N PHE A 396 -7.14 -6.21 12.67
CA PHE A 396 -6.35 -7.10 13.52
C PHE A 396 -5.08 -6.41 14.07
N GLU A 397 -4.46 -5.54 13.28
CA GLU A 397 -3.28 -4.76 13.69
C GLU A 397 -3.57 -3.83 14.89
N VAL A 398 -4.74 -3.20 14.94
CA VAL A 398 -5.17 -2.39 16.09
C VAL A 398 -5.30 -3.25 17.34
N PHE A 399 -5.86 -4.46 17.20
CA PHE A 399 -5.97 -5.40 18.31
C PHE A 399 -4.58 -5.85 18.79
N ARG A 400 -3.69 -6.23 17.88
CA ARG A 400 -2.30 -6.62 18.18
C ARG A 400 -1.55 -5.52 18.92
N TYR A 401 -1.64 -4.27 18.46
CA TYR A 401 -1.05 -3.11 19.14
C TYR A 401 -1.57 -2.92 20.56
N ARG A 402 -2.89 -3.00 20.77
CA ARG A 402 -3.50 -2.77 22.10
C ARG A 402 -3.08 -3.83 23.11
N MET A 403 -3.07 -5.09 22.69
CA MET A 403 -2.87 -6.25 23.57
C MET A 403 -1.41 -6.60 23.82
N ASN A 404 -0.49 -6.22 22.92
CA ASN A 404 0.92 -6.59 23.04
C ASN A 404 1.76 -5.41 23.57
N SER A 405 2.27 -5.51 24.80
CA SER A 405 3.14 -4.49 25.41
C SER A 405 4.49 -4.37 24.70
N VAL A 406 5.04 -5.48 24.20
CA VAL A 406 6.29 -5.50 23.42
C VAL A 406 6.10 -4.73 22.12
N TYR A 407 4.97 -4.94 21.42
CA TYR A 407 4.62 -4.17 20.23
C TYR A 407 4.64 -2.66 20.51
N LYS A 408 3.96 -2.21 21.58
CA LYS A 408 3.92 -0.78 21.95
C LYS A 408 5.32 -0.23 22.23
N SER A 409 6.12 -0.98 23.00
CA SER A 409 7.52 -0.62 23.27
C SER A 409 8.34 -0.50 21.98
N CYS A 410 8.15 -1.40 21.02
CA CYS A 410 8.83 -1.35 19.73
C CYS A 410 8.44 -0.12 18.92
N ILE A 411 7.16 0.22 18.86
CA ILE A 411 6.71 1.47 18.23
C ILE A 411 7.36 2.69 18.89
N ASP A 412 7.43 2.75 20.23
CA ASP A 412 8.05 3.89 20.91
C ASP A 412 9.56 3.99 20.66
N LYS A 413 10.27 2.85 20.57
CA LYS A 413 11.67 2.82 20.14
C LYS A 413 11.84 3.30 18.69
N LEU A 414 10.96 2.87 17.77
CA LEU A 414 10.95 3.30 16.37
C LEU A 414 10.68 4.81 16.24
N LYS A 415 9.73 5.35 17.00
CA LYS A 415 9.47 6.81 17.09
C LYS A 415 10.72 7.57 17.49
N LEU A 416 11.38 7.11 18.56
CA LEU A 416 12.60 7.72 19.06
C LEU A 416 13.71 7.74 18.00
N ASP A 417 13.94 6.60 17.36
CA ASP A 417 14.94 6.47 16.31
C ASP A 417 14.62 7.41 15.14
N PHE A 418 13.36 7.44 14.68
CA PHE A 418 12.90 8.33 13.63
C PHE A 418 13.20 9.79 13.95
N ILE A 419 12.81 10.26 15.14
CA ILE A 419 13.05 11.64 15.57
C ILE A 419 14.56 11.95 15.60
N LYS A 420 15.40 11.02 16.09
CA LYS A 420 16.85 11.18 16.10
C LYS A 420 17.43 11.25 14.68
N ARG A 421 16.99 10.40 13.76
CA ARG A 421 17.41 10.42 12.36
C ARG A 421 17.00 11.73 11.69
N LEU A 422 15.79 12.22 11.97
CA LEU A 422 15.28 13.48 11.45
C LEU A 422 16.08 14.67 11.97
N ALA A 423 16.37 14.71 13.27
CA ALA A 423 17.23 15.73 13.90
C ALA A 423 18.65 15.72 13.33
N LYS A 424 19.23 14.54 13.12
CA LYS A 424 20.57 14.40 12.49
C LYS A 424 20.58 14.91 11.05
N LYS A 425 19.49 14.71 10.30
CA LYS A 425 19.39 15.08 8.88
C LYS A 425 19.06 16.56 8.66
N HIS A 426 18.20 17.14 9.51
CA HIS A 426 17.66 18.50 9.31
C HIS A 426 18.17 19.54 10.33
N GLY A 427 18.99 19.13 11.31
CA GLY A 427 19.64 20.04 12.24
C GLY A 427 18.66 20.75 13.20
N VAL A 428 18.92 22.05 13.46
CA VAL A 428 18.24 22.85 14.51
C VAL A 428 16.72 22.86 14.35
N GLN A 429 16.20 22.92 13.12
CA GLN A 429 14.75 22.95 12.86
C GLN A 429 14.03 21.70 13.39
N ALA A 430 14.71 20.54 13.36
CA ALA A 430 14.16 19.28 13.83
C ALA A 430 14.35 19.04 15.35
N LEU A 431 15.03 19.94 16.07
CA LEU A 431 15.16 19.84 17.54
C LEU A 431 13.81 20.01 18.25
N LYS A 432 12.83 20.70 17.63
CA LYS A 432 11.47 20.84 18.17
C LYS A 432 10.79 19.48 18.43
N TYR A 433 11.14 18.45 17.65
CA TYR A 433 10.59 17.10 17.82
C TYR A 433 11.18 16.34 19.01
N LEU A 434 12.41 16.68 19.45
CA LEU A 434 13.00 16.07 20.65
C LEU A 434 12.33 16.57 21.94
N GLN A 435 11.79 17.79 21.93
CA GLN A 435 11.09 18.38 23.06
C GLN A 435 9.78 17.65 23.36
N PHE A 436 9.04 17.22 22.32
CA PHE A 436 7.80 16.46 22.45
C PHE A 436 7.95 15.17 23.29
N ARG A 437 9.17 14.63 23.43
CA ARG A 437 9.42 13.45 24.27
C ARG A 437 9.38 13.76 25.78
N LYS A 438 9.61 15.01 26.20
CA LYS A 438 9.77 15.32 27.63
C LYS A 438 8.46 15.23 28.43
N ASP A 439 7.31 15.31 27.77
CA ASP A 439 6.02 15.41 28.46
C ASP A 439 5.38 14.05 28.84
N LEU A 440 6.09 12.92 28.65
CA LEU A 440 5.60 11.57 28.99
C LEU A 440 6.32 10.93 30.21
N GLN A 441 7.06 11.71 30.99
CA GLN A 441 7.72 11.23 32.22
C GLN A 441 7.22 11.88 33.53
N ILE A 442 6.03 12.50 33.53
CA ILE A 442 5.46 13.03 34.77
C ILE A 442 4.14 12.34 35.07
N ASN A 443 4.24 11.44 36.05
CA ASN A 443 3.23 10.76 36.86
C ASN A 443 2.48 9.56 36.25
#